data_AF-A0A2D8BC50-F1
#
_entry.id   AF-A0A2D8BC50-F1
#
_cell.length_a   1.000
_cell.length_b   1.000
_cell.length_c   1.000
_cell.angle_alpha   90.00
_cell.angle_beta   90.00
_cell.angle_gamma   90.00
#
_symmetry.space_group_name_H-M   'P 1'
#
loop_
_entity.id
_entity.type
_entity.pdbx_description
1 polymer ?
#
loop_
_entity_poly.entity_id
_entity_poly.type
_entity_poly.pdbx_seq_one_letter_code
_entity_poly.pdbx_strand_id
1 'polypeptide(L)' 'LTRAAQDAGFADAAHLTRTMQRHFGVAPSDVIQALRQGG' A
#
# COMPACT_ATOMS: atom_id res chain seq x y z
N LEU A 1 -0.01 -4.90 -6.37
CA LEU A 1 -0.73 -4.12 -5.34
C LEU A 1 -2.22 -4.41 -5.31
N THR A 2 -2.92 -4.38 -6.45
CA THR A 2 -4.37 -4.65 -6.52
C THR A 2 -4.79 -5.98 -5.91
N ARG A 3 -4.06 -7.07 -6.19
CA ARG A 3 -4.38 -8.38 -5.59
C ARG A 3 -4.16 -8.42 -4.08
N ALA A 4 -3.08 -7.82 -3.59
CA ALA A 4 -2.82 -7.70 -2.15
C ALA A 4 -3.86 -6.78 -1.46
N ALA A 5 -4.32 -5.74 -2.16
CA ALA A 5 -5.41 -4.88 -1.68
C ALA A 5 -6.71 -5.68 -1.56
N GLN A 6 -7.07 -6.45 -2.60
CA GLN A 6 -8.25 -7.32 -2.60
C GLN A 6 -8.19 -8.39 -1.51
N ASP A 7 -7.02 -9.02 -1.32
CA ASP A 7 -6.80 -10.01 -0.28
C ASP A 7 -6.95 -9.41 1.13
N ALA A 8 -6.49 -8.18 1.32
CA ALA A 8 -6.70 -7.40 2.54
C ALA A 8 -8.12 -6.78 2.67
N GLY A 9 -9.03 -7.08 1.74
CA GLY A 9 -10.43 -6.61 1.73
C GLY A 9 -10.66 -5.20 1.19
N PHE A 10 -9.64 -4.59 0.57
CA PHE A 10 -9.77 -3.31 -0.11
C PHE A 10 -10.30 -3.47 -1.54
N ALA A 11 -11.18 -2.54 -1.93
CA ALA A 11 -11.75 -2.49 -3.28
C ALA A 11 -10.68 -2.44 -4.38
N ASP A 12 -9.65 -1.61 -4.18
CA ASP A 12 -8.55 -1.46 -5.12
C ASP A 12 -7.28 -0.89 -4.45
N ALA A 13 -6.20 -0.81 -5.22
CA ALA A 13 -4.90 -0.32 -4.77
C ALA A 13 -4.91 1.15 -4.33
N ALA A 14 -5.71 2.01 -4.97
CA ALA A 14 -5.88 3.41 -4.59
C ALA A 14 -6.64 3.53 -3.27
N HIS A 15 -7.66 2.70 -3.03
CA HIS A 15 -8.37 2.68 -1.74
C HIS A 15 -7.44 2.27 -0.58
N LEU A 16 -6.63 1.23 -0.79
CA LEU A 16 -5.56 0.85 0.15
C LEU A 16 -4.59 2.02 0.39
N THR A 17 -4.15 2.68 -0.69
CA THR A 17 -3.18 3.79 -0.64
C THR A 17 -3.71 4.99 0.14
N ARG A 18 -4.98 5.37 -0.03
CA ARG A 18 -5.59 6.44 0.77
C ARG A 18 -5.73 6.05 2.23
N THR A 19 -6.11 4.80 2.52
CA THR A 19 -6.24 4.30 3.89
C THR A 19 -4.89 4.29 4.60
N MET A 20 -3.84 3.78 3.94
CA MET A 20 -2.49 3.77 4.52
C MET A 20 -1.95 5.18 4.77
N GLN A 21 -2.12 6.11 3.82
CA GLN A 21 -1.71 7.50 4.05
C GLN A 21 -2.49 8.15 5.20
N ARG A 22 -3.79 7.85 5.32
CA ARG A 22 -4.63 8.41 6.41
C ARG A 22 -4.24 7.87 7.78
N HIS A 23 -3.92 6.57 7.88
CA HIS A 23 -3.65 5.92 9.16
C HIS A 23 -2.17 5.94 9.57
N PHE A 24 -1.25 5.84 8.61
CA PHE A 24 0.18 5.69 8.84
C PHE A 24 1.00 6.86 8.27
N GLY A 25 0.39 7.78 7.51
CA GLY A 25 1.11 8.89 6.88
C GLY A 25 2.00 8.49 5.70
N VAL A 26 2.04 7.21 5.33
CA VAL A 26 2.93 6.68 4.29
C VAL A 26 2.14 5.98 3.19
N ALA A 27 2.61 6.11 1.94
CA ALA A 27 2.03 5.40 0.82
C ALA A 27 2.60 3.96 0.75
N PRO A 28 1.77 2.95 0.42
CA PRO A 28 2.24 1.56 0.27
C PRO A 28 3.32 1.43 -0.80
N SER A 29 3.27 2.25 -1.85
CA SER A 29 4.31 2.28 -2.89
C SER A 29 5.67 2.69 -2.35
N ASP A 30 5.71 3.61 -1.38
CA ASP A 30 6.95 4.08 -0.75
C ASP A 30 7.57 2.98 0.11
N VAL A 31 6.74 2.28 0.90
CA VAL A 31 7.15 1.12 1.70
C VAL A 31 7.66 -0.02 0.80
N ILE A 32 6.95 -0.31 -0.29
CA ILE A 32 7.36 -1.37 -1.23
C ILE A 32 8.64 -0.97 -1.97
N GLN A 33 8.79 0.29 -2.35
CA GLN A 33 10.02 0.79 -2.95
C GLN A 33 11.17 0.69 -1.95
N ALA A 34 10.99 1.13 -0.70
CA ALA A 34 12.00 1.01 0.34
C ALA A 34 12.42 -0.45 0.57
N LEU A 35 11.46 -1.39 0.63
CA LEU A 35 11.73 -2.84 0.72
C LEU A 35 12.49 -3.38 -0.50
N ARG A 36 12.29 -2.79 -1.69
CA ARG A 36 13.01 -3.18 -2.92
C ARG A 36 14.40 -2.56 -3.04
N GLN A 37 14.65 -1.44 -2.36
CA GLN A 37 15.92 -0.71 -2.40
C GLN A 37 16.85 -1.09 -1.24
N GLY A 38 16.33 -1.72 -0.18
CA GLY A 38 17.10 -2.22 0.97
C GLY A 38 17.49 -3.69 0.92
N GLY A 39 17.66 -4.26 -0.29
CA GLY A 39 18.13 -5.63 -0.51
C GLY A 39 19.64 -5.74 -0.63
#